data_AF-A0A6B2VCH8-F1
#
_entry.id   AF-A0A6B2VCH8-F1
#
_cell.length_a   1.000
_cell.length_b   1.000
_cell.length_c   1.000
_cell.angle_alpha   90.00
_cell.angle_beta   90.00
_cell.angle_gamma   90.00
#
_symmetry.space_group_name_H-M   'P 1'
#
loop_
_entity.id
_entity.type
_entity.pdbx_description
1 polymer ?
#
loop_
_entity_poly.entity_id
_entity_poly.type
_entity_poly.pdbx_seq_one_letter_code
_entity_poly.pdbx_strand_id
1 'polypeptide(L)'
;AAALAGTPYGLVVSAGIAGGFAPGAPVGSLVVADEITAADLGAETGDGFLPVTELGFGTAAHHPPESLVRAIAAATGAAVG
;
A
#
# COMPACT_ATOMS: atom_id res chain seq x y z
N ALA A 1 -8.18 19.28 -13.06
CA ALA A 1 -9.51 19.89 -12.89
C ALA A 1 -9.83 20.18 -11.41
N ALA A 2 -9.85 19.20 -10.50
CA ALA A 2 -10.01 19.46 -9.06
C ALA A 2 -8.79 20.14 -8.40
N ALA A 3 -7.56 19.74 -8.75
CA ALA A 3 -6.33 20.36 -8.23
C ALA A 3 -6.18 21.87 -8.57
N LEU A 4 -6.78 22.35 -9.67
CA LEU A 4 -6.76 23.77 -10.04
C LEU A 4 -7.80 24.61 -9.28
N ALA A 5 -8.81 23.98 -8.66
CA ALA A 5 -9.92 24.67 -8.01
C ALA A 5 -9.76 24.81 -6.49
N GLY A 6 -8.69 24.25 -5.90
CA GLY A 6 -8.43 24.32 -4.45
C GLY A 6 -9.36 23.46 -3.58
N THR A 7 -10.29 22.71 -4.18
CA THR A 7 -11.19 21.81 -3.43
C THR A 7 -10.44 20.54 -3.03
N PRO A 8 -10.41 20.16 -1.74
CA PRO A 8 -9.80 18.92 -1.29
C PRO A 8 -10.45 17.69 -1.93
N TYR A 9 -9.64 16.68 -2.22
CA TYR A 9 -10.13 15.39 -2.68
C TYR A 9 -10.78 14.63 -1.52
N GLY A 10 -11.96 14.06 -1.73
CA GLY A 10 -12.60 13.15 -0.77
C GLY A 10 -12.01 11.73 -0.78
N LEU A 11 -11.33 11.34 -1.87
CA LEU A 11 -10.62 10.08 -2.02
C LEU A 11 -9.56 10.22 -3.12
N VAL A 12 -8.41 9.58 -2.93
CA VAL A 12 -7.37 9.40 -3.96
C VAL A 12 -7.19 7.91 -4.18
N VAL A 13 -7.11 7.50 -5.45
CA VAL A 13 -6.82 6.11 -5.83
C VAL A 13 -5.44 6.08 -6.48
N SER A 14 -4.53 5.30 -5.90
CA SER A 14 -3.25 4.95 -6.52
C SER A 14 -3.40 3.58 -7.17
N ALA A 15 -3.23 3.52 -8.49
CA ALA A 15 -3.38 2.28 -9.26
C ALA A 15 -2.26 2.15 -10.29
N GLY A 16 -1.80 0.92 -10.51
CA GLY A 16 -0.69 0.61 -11.41
C GLY A 16 -0.45 -0.90 -11.51
N ILE A 17 0.73 -1.27 -12.00
CA ILE A 17 1.17 -2.67 -12.10
C ILE A 17 2.25 -2.90 -11.05
N ALA A 18 2.20 -4.05 -10.39
CA ALA A 18 3.17 -4.48 -9.38
C ALA A 18 3.61 -5.93 -9.61
N GLY A 19 4.71 -6.33 -8.96
CA GLY A 19 5.12 -7.73 -8.87
C GLY A 19 4.33 -8.47 -7.79
N GLY A 20 3.86 -9.68 -8.09
CA GLY A 20 3.19 -10.54 -7.12
C GLY A 20 4.14 -11.56 -6.52
N PHE A 21 3.99 -11.85 -5.23
CA PHE A 21 4.67 -12.97 -4.58
C PHE A 21 3.88 -14.27 -4.80
N ALA A 22 4.55 -15.33 -5.20
CA ALA A 22 3.93 -16.64 -5.39
C ALA A 22 3.62 -17.31 -4.03
N PRO A 23 2.51 -18.06 -3.91
CA PRO A 23 1.49 -18.29 -4.93
C PRO A 23 0.35 -17.24 -4.93
N GLY A 24 0.43 -16.20 -4.09
CA GLY A 24 -0.70 -15.33 -3.74
C GLY A 24 -1.22 -14.42 -4.87
N ALA A 25 -0.37 -14.00 -5.81
CA ALA A 25 -0.77 -13.12 -6.91
C ALA A 25 -0.10 -13.53 -8.25
N PRO A 26 -0.67 -14.52 -8.98
CA PRO A 26 -0.26 -14.84 -10.35
C PRO A 26 -0.36 -13.64 -11.31
N VAL A 27 0.36 -13.67 -12.43
CA VAL A 27 0.26 -12.63 -13.48
C VAL A 27 -1.20 -12.47 -13.94
N GLY A 28 -1.67 -11.23 -14.01
CA GLY A 28 -3.06 -10.89 -14.35
C GLY A 28 -3.99 -10.78 -13.14
N SER A 29 -3.50 -11.03 -11.93
CA SER A 29 -4.27 -10.79 -10.70
C SER A 29 -4.53 -9.31 -10.49
N LEU A 30 -5.72 -9.00 -9.96
CA LEU A 30 -6.03 -7.69 -9.38
C LEU A 30 -5.93 -7.80 -7.85
N VAL A 31 -5.24 -6.86 -7.24
CA VAL A 31 -5.00 -6.82 -5.79
C VAL A 31 -5.37 -5.43 -5.25
N VAL A 32 -5.96 -5.40 -4.05
CA VAL A 32 -6.22 -4.19 -3.28
C VAL A 32 -5.32 -4.22 -2.04
N ALA A 33 -4.41 -3.24 -1.96
CA ALA A 33 -3.52 -3.10 -0.81
C ALA A 33 -4.29 -2.77 0.47
N ASP A 34 -4.03 -3.54 1.53
CA ASP A 34 -4.40 -3.23 2.92
C ASP A 34 -3.24 -2.64 3.74
N GLU A 35 -2.03 -2.73 3.21
CA GLU A 35 -0.82 -2.08 3.71
C GLU A 35 0.09 -1.67 2.54
N ILE A 36 0.71 -0.51 2.66
CA ILE A 36 1.70 -0.01 1.70
C ILE A 36 2.97 0.30 2.49
N THR A 37 4.02 -0.49 2.26
CA THR A 37 5.25 -0.45 3.07
C THR A 37 6.47 -0.08 2.22
N ALA A 38 7.23 0.90 2.71
CA ALA A 38 8.53 1.28 2.18
C ALA A 38 9.60 0.30 2.70
N ALA A 39 9.63 -0.89 2.10
CA ALA A 39 10.43 -2.02 2.56
C ALA A 39 11.95 -1.82 2.42
N ASP A 40 12.39 -0.82 1.67
CA ASP A 40 13.80 -0.47 1.45
C ASP A 40 14.31 0.63 2.41
N LEU A 41 13.40 1.25 3.18
CA LEU A 41 13.75 2.30 4.11
C LEU A 41 14.09 1.73 5.49
N GLY A 42 15.39 1.57 5.74
CA GLY A 42 15.92 1.14 7.03
C GLY A 42 17.43 0.97 7.01
N ALA A 43 17.95 0.21 7.97
CA ALA A 43 19.36 -0.13 8.07
C ALA A 43 19.54 -1.61 8.40
N GLU A 44 20.51 -2.26 7.74
CA GLU A 44 20.93 -3.60 8.11
C GLU A 44 21.80 -3.54 9.37
N THR A 45 21.49 -4.38 10.36
CA THR A 45 22.24 -4.50 11.62
C THR A 45 22.73 -5.93 11.83
N GLY A 46 23.51 -6.17 12.89
CA GLY A 46 23.91 -7.53 13.26
C GLY A 46 22.74 -8.44 13.64
N ASP A 47 21.60 -7.86 14.03
CA ASP A 47 20.39 -8.56 14.45
C ASP A 47 19.31 -8.62 13.35
N GLY A 48 19.61 -8.09 12.15
CA GLY A 48 18.73 -8.04 10.99
C GLY A 48 18.35 -6.62 10.56
N PHE A 49 17.35 -6.52 9.68
CA PHE A 49 16.88 -5.26 9.13
C PHE A 49 16.07 -4.45 10.15
N LEU A 50 16.46 -3.20 10.35
CA LEU A 50 15.80 -2.24 11.24
C LEU A 50 15.08 -1.17 10.41
N PRO A 51 13.74 -1.06 10.46
CA PRO A 51 12.99 -0.07 9.67
C PRO A 51 13.25 1.37 10.12
N VAL A 52 13.05 2.34 9.22
CA VAL A 52 13.25 3.78 9.51
C VAL A 52 12.49 4.29 10.73
N THR A 53 11.33 3.70 11.04
CA THR A 53 10.53 4.07 12.22
C THR A 53 11.26 3.75 13.52
N GLU A 54 11.98 2.63 13.58
CA GLU A 54 12.77 2.24 14.77
C GLU A 54 14.08 3.03 14.87
N LEU A 55 14.55 3.58 13.75
CA LEU A 55 15.64 4.56 13.70
C LEU A 55 15.19 5.98 14.13
N GLY A 56 13.91 6.18 14.45
CA GLY A 56 13.34 7.46 14.87
C GLY A 56 12.87 8.37 13.73
N PHE A 57 12.69 7.84 12.51
CA PHE A 57 12.28 8.59 11.33
C PHE A 57 10.89 8.18 10.81
N GLY A 58 10.06 9.20 10.57
CA GLY A 58 8.90 9.14 9.66
C GLY A 58 7.95 7.95 9.84
N THR A 59 7.41 7.48 8.72
CA THR A 59 6.48 6.35 8.62
C THR A 59 7.00 5.37 7.57
N ALA A 60 7.04 4.09 7.90
CA ALA A 60 7.45 3.03 6.98
C ALA A 60 6.25 2.32 6.33
N ALA A 61 5.07 2.35 6.96
CA ALA A 61 3.86 1.66 6.50
C ALA A 61 2.63 2.56 6.55
N HIS A 62 1.80 2.50 5.52
CA HIS A 62 0.52 3.18 5.44
C HIS A 62 -0.62 2.16 5.28
N HIS A 63 -1.66 2.29 6.10
CA HIS A 63 -2.83 1.42 6.06
C HIS A 63 -4.04 2.18 5.50
N PRO A 64 -4.58 1.79 4.33
CA PRO A 64 -5.85 2.30 3.85
C PRO A 64 -6.99 1.96 4.82
N PRO A 65 -8.07 2.76 4.88
CA PRO A 65 -9.22 2.44 5.73
C PRO A 65 -9.82 1.07 5.40
N GLU A 66 -9.92 0.19 6.40
CA GLU A 66 -10.38 -1.20 6.20
C GLU A 66 -11.75 -1.30 5.51
N SER A 67 -12.66 -0.36 5.81
CA SER A 67 -13.98 -0.32 5.19
C SER A 67 -13.91 -0.08 3.68
N LEU A 68 -12.96 0.75 3.22
CA LEU A 68 -12.74 0.99 1.80
C LEU A 68 -12.07 -0.20 1.13
N VAL A 69 -11.07 -0.81 1.77
CA VAL A 69 -10.44 -2.05 1.27
C VAL A 69 -11.50 -3.13 1.04
N ARG A 70 -12.34 -3.40 2.04
CA ARG A 70 -13.43 -4.37 1.94
C ARG A 70 -14.41 -4.04 0.83
N ALA A 71 -14.84 -2.78 0.72
CA ALA A 71 -15.78 -2.35 -0.31
C ALA A 71 -15.21 -2.51 -1.73
N ILE A 72 -13.95 -2.13 -1.95
CA ILE A 72 -13.29 -2.22 -3.25
C ILE A 72 -13.01 -3.68 -3.63
N ALA A 73 -12.52 -4.49 -2.68
CA ALA A 73 -12.31 -5.91 -2.92
C ALA A 73 -13.62 -6.62 -3.28
N ALA A 74 -14.71 -6.33 -2.56
CA ALA A 74 -16.03 -6.88 -2.88
C ALA A 74 -16.56 -6.42 -4.26
N ALA A 75 -16.34 -5.16 -4.63
CA ALA A 75 -16.79 -4.61 -5.90
C ALA A 75 -16.00 -5.13 -7.11
N THR A 76 -14.73 -5.49 -6.92
CA THR A 76 -13.82 -5.88 -8.01
C THR A 76 -13.54 -7.39 -8.06
N GLY A 77 -13.81 -8.13 -6.98
CA GLY A 77 -13.37 -9.51 -6.81
C GLY A 77 -11.85 -9.65 -6.60
N ALA A 78 -11.15 -8.56 -6.34
CA ALA A 78 -9.71 -8.55 -6.11
C ALA A 78 -9.33 -9.27 -4.81
N ALA A 79 -8.14 -9.86 -4.80
CA ALA A 79 -7.51 -10.30 -3.55
C ALA A 79 -7.11 -9.07 -2.72
N VAL A 80 -7.03 -9.24 -1.39
CA VAL A 80 -6.50 -8.23 -0.48
C VAL A 80 -5.09 -8.63 -0.08
N GLY A 81 -4.15 -7.67 -0.14
CA GLY A 81 -2.77 -7.82 0.34
C GLY A 81 -1.76 -6.97 -0.43
#